data_AF-A0A4V3WXP0-F1
#
_entry.id   AF-A0A4V3WXP0-F1
#
_cell.length_a   1.000
_cell.length_b   1.000
_cell.length_c   1.000
_cell.angle_alpha   90.00
_cell.angle_beta   90.00
_cell.angle_gamma   90.00
#
_symmetry.space_group_name_H-M   'P 1'
#
loop_
_entity.id
_entity.type
_entity.pdbx_description
1 polymer ?
#
loop_
_entity_poly.entity_id
_entity_poly.type
_entity_poly.pdbx_seq_one_letter_code
_entity_poly.pdbx_strand_id
1 'polypeptide(L)'
;MKPTLFILAAGMGSRYGGLKQLDGLGPSGETIMDYSVYDALRAGFGKIVFVIRHDFEQEFRDKVISKYEGHVPVEVVFQDINNLPGDYKPNPERSKPWGTNHAVLMGKDVIKEPFAVINADDYYGADSFRILGDFLRSVEGKKNCYCMIGFNVENTLSENGGVSRGLCEVSPEGNLTGVTECHGIERKDGKLIQVVDGKEVSFPEGAPVSMNMWGFTPDYFDYSVESFLHFLEKNHDELKAEFYIPTVVNELIEAGKIDLKVLPTPSKWFGVTYAADRPATVAQFQKLVDEGVYPAKLF
;
A
#
# COMPACT_ATOMS: atom_id res chain seq x y z
N MET A 1 -17.45 -12.61 -9.14
CA MET A 1 -16.30 -11.86 -9.70
C MET A 1 -15.05 -12.09 -8.87
N LYS A 2 -13.86 -11.85 -9.43
CA LYS A 2 -12.60 -11.89 -8.68
C LYS A 2 -11.97 -10.50 -8.72
N PRO A 3 -11.61 -9.90 -7.57
CA PRO A 3 -10.99 -8.58 -7.55
C PRO A 3 -9.55 -8.62 -8.07
N THR A 4 -9.03 -7.45 -8.45
CA THR A 4 -7.61 -7.26 -8.79
C THR A 4 -6.80 -6.85 -7.56
N LEU A 5 -5.59 -7.38 -7.41
CA LEU A 5 -4.61 -6.84 -6.47
C LEU A 5 -3.64 -5.93 -7.23
N PHE A 6 -3.55 -4.67 -6.83
CA PHE A 6 -2.65 -3.69 -7.41
C PHE A 6 -1.51 -3.36 -6.44
N ILE A 7 -0.28 -3.71 -6.82
CA ILE A 7 0.90 -3.60 -5.96
C ILE A 7 1.76 -2.42 -6.39
N LEU A 8 2.00 -1.49 -5.45
CA LEU A 8 2.82 -0.30 -5.64
C LEU A 8 4.31 -0.64 -5.50
N ALA A 9 4.97 -0.95 -6.63
CA ALA A 9 6.37 -1.39 -6.68
C ALA A 9 7.32 -0.35 -7.32
N ALA A 10 6.83 0.81 -7.75
CA ALA A 10 7.62 1.85 -8.43
C ALA A 10 8.70 2.49 -7.53
N GLY A 11 8.57 2.38 -6.20
CA GLY A 11 9.52 2.89 -5.23
C GLY A 11 10.71 1.96 -4.93
N MET A 12 10.71 0.72 -5.43
CA MET A 12 11.67 -0.31 -5.01
C MET A 12 13.14 0.02 -5.36
N GLY A 13 13.38 0.83 -6.40
CA GLY A 13 14.74 1.16 -6.84
C GLY A 13 15.48 2.22 -6.00
N SER A 14 14.78 3.14 -5.33
CA SER A 14 15.40 4.38 -4.82
C SER A 14 15.75 4.40 -3.32
N ARG A 15 15.07 3.63 -2.47
CA ARG A 15 15.29 3.69 -1.01
C ARG A 15 16.55 2.95 -0.55
N TYR A 16 17.04 1.97 -1.32
CA TYR A 16 18.12 1.07 -0.86
C TYR A 16 19.14 0.64 -1.95
N GLY A 17 19.20 1.34 -3.09
CA GLY A 17 20.26 1.16 -4.09
C GLY A 17 20.11 -0.05 -5.03
N GLY A 18 18.91 -0.25 -5.61
CA GLY A 18 18.61 -1.27 -6.62
C GLY A 18 17.61 -2.35 -6.17
N LEU A 19 17.34 -3.35 -7.02
CA LEU A 19 16.44 -4.50 -6.77
C LEU A 19 16.94 -5.49 -5.69
N LYS A 20 17.91 -5.10 -4.86
CA LYS A 20 18.35 -5.83 -3.66
C LYS A 20 17.21 -6.10 -2.66
N GLN A 21 16.05 -5.46 -2.85
CA GLN A 21 14.79 -5.73 -2.15
C GLN A 21 14.10 -7.06 -2.50
N LEU A 22 14.66 -7.86 -3.42
CA LEU A 22 14.25 -9.27 -3.58
C LEU A 22 14.96 -10.21 -2.59
N ASP A 23 15.54 -9.66 -1.53
CA ASP A 23 16.12 -10.44 -0.44
C ASP A 23 15.09 -11.43 0.10
N GLY A 24 15.45 -12.71 0.04
CA GLY A 24 14.68 -13.78 0.67
C GLY A 24 14.57 -13.55 2.17
N LEU A 25 13.34 -13.37 2.64
CA LEU A 25 12.97 -13.24 4.05
C LEU A 25 12.28 -14.50 4.55
N GLY A 26 11.62 -15.24 3.66
CA GLY A 26 11.07 -16.56 3.92
C GLY A 26 12.14 -17.65 3.97
N PRO A 27 11.82 -18.82 4.55
CA PRO A 27 12.77 -19.91 4.75
C PRO A 27 13.29 -20.54 3.46
N SER A 28 12.57 -20.42 2.34
CA SER A 28 13.03 -20.88 1.02
C SER A 28 13.43 -19.72 0.10
N GLY A 29 13.61 -18.52 0.65
CA GLY A 29 14.04 -17.34 -0.09
C GLY A 29 12.90 -16.46 -0.61
N GLU A 30 11.69 -16.62 -0.08
CA GLU A 30 10.53 -15.81 -0.47
C GLU A 30 10.65 -14.35 -0.04
N THR A 31 10.14 -13.45 -0.86
CA THR A 31 10.05 -12.03 -0.54
C THR A 31 8.73 -11.73 0.20
N ILE A 32 8.63 -10.56 0.87
CA ILE A 32 7.35 -10.09 1.45
C ILE A 32 6.23 -10.05 0.39
N MET A 33 6.58 -9.67 -0.84
CA MET A 33 5.64 -9.64 -1.96
C MET A 33 5.08 -11.02 -2.28
N ASP A 34 5.88 -12.09 -2.17
CA ASP A 34 5.41 -13.46 -2.40
C ASP A 34 4.32 -13.85 -1.41
N TYR A 35 4.48 -13.51 -0.13
CA TYR A 35 3.44 -13.73 0.88
C TYR A 35 2.16 -12.95 0.56
N SER A 36 2.29 -11.69 0.12
CA SER A 36 1.14 -10.87 -0.29
C SER A 36 0.38 -11.47 -1.48
N VAL A 37 1.10 -11.90 -2.53
CA VAL A 37 0.48 -12.56 -3.69
C VAL A 37 -0.16 -13.88 -3.26
N TYR A 38 0.53 -14.70 -2.47
CA TYR A 38 0.03 -15.99 -2.00
C TYR A 38 -1.28 -15.85 -1.20
N ASP A 39 -1.33 -14.90 -0.27
CA ASP A 39 -2.54 -14.61 0.50
C ASP A 39 -3.67 -14.04 -0.35
N ALA A 40 -3.36 -13.19 -1.33
CA ALA A 40 -4.36 -12.68 -2.25
C ALA A 40 -4.99 -13.80 -3.09
N LEU A 41 -4.20 -14.76 -3.57
CA LEU A 41 -4.74 -15.92 -4.31
C LEU A 41 -5.67 -16.76 -3.41
N ARG A 42 -5.27 -17.01 -2.16
CA ARG A 42 -6.11 -17.68 -1.15
C ARG A 42 -7.40 -16.91 -0.85
N ALA A 43 -7.33 -15.58 -0.84
CA ALA A 43 -8.48 -14.69 -0.64
C ALA A 43 -9.37 -14.53 -1.89
N GLY A 44 -9.01 -15.15 -3.02
CA GLY A 44 -9.81 -15.19 -4.24
C GLY A 44 -9.60 -14.02 -5.20
N PHE A 45 -8.48 -13.30 -5.10
CA PHE A 45 -8.07 -12.34 -6.12
C PHE A 45 -7.77 -13.05 -7.45
N GLY A 46 -8.10 -12.39 -8.56
CA GLY A 46 -8.11 -13.02 -9.89
C GLY A 46 -7.02 -12.55 -10.84
N LYS A 47 -6.41 -11.40 -10.56
CA LYS A 47 -5.37 -10.76 -11.36
C LYS A 47 -4.48 -9.93 -10.45
N ILE A 48 -3.18 -9.90 -10.75
CA ILE A 48 -2.22 -9.03 -10.10
C ILE A 48 -1.77 -7.98 -11.10
N VAL A 49 -1.75 -6.72 -10.69
CA VAL A 49 -1.16 -5.62 -11.46
C VAL A 49 -0.01 -5.06 -10.64
N PHE A 50 1.13 -4.84 -11.28
CA PHE A 50 2.27 -4.14 -10.68
C PHE A 50 2.44 -2.80 -11.34
N VAL A 51 2.57 -1.73 -10.55
CA VAL A 51 3.11 -0.47 -11.05
C VAL A 51 4.60 -0.39 -10.70
N ILE A 52 5.44 -0.34 -11.73
CA ILE A 52 6.91 -0.28 -11.61
C ILE A 52 7.45 0.92 -12.40
N ARG A 53 8.78 1.01 -12.55
CA ARG A 53 9.43 1.95 -13.47
C ARG A 53 10.17 1.17 -14.57
N HIS A 54 10.36 1.81 -15.71
CA HIS A 54 11.01 1.18 -16.87
C HIS A 54 12.47 0.80 -16.61
N ASP A 55 13.18 1.52 -15.73
CA ASP A 55 14.61 1.31 -15.46
C ASP A 55 14.95 -0.07 -14.88
N PHE A 56 13.96 -0.78 -14.32
CA PHE A 56 14.17 -2.12 -13.75
C PHE A 56 13.17 -3.19 -14.24
N GLU A 57 12.47 -2.93 -15.35
CA GLU A 57 11.43 -3.83 -15.88
C GLU A 57 11.93 -5.26 -16.10
N GLN A 58 13.04 -5.42 -16.83
CA GLN A 58 13.53 -6.74 -17.21
C GLN A 58 13.90 -7.58 -15.98
N GLU A 59 14.62 -6.99 -15.03
CA GLU A 59 15.01 -7.67 -13.80
C GLU A 59 13.78 -8.02 -12.94
N PHE A 60 12.74 -7.16 -12.93
CA PHE A 60 11.48 -7.45 -12.25
C PHE A 60 10.74 -8.62 -12.90
N ARG A 61 10.68 -8.67 -14.23
CA ARG A 61 10.06 -9.78 -14.95
C ARG A 61 10.76 -11.11 -14.64
N ASP A 62 12.09 -11.11 -14.73
CA ASP A 62 12.90 -12.32 -14.60
C ASP A 62 12.88 -12.89 -13.18
N LYS A 63 12.87 -12.03 -12.15
CA LYS A 63 13.01 -12.47 -10.75
C LYS A 63 11.71 -12.48 -9.94
N VAL A 64 10.72 -11.67 -10.34
CA VAL A 64 9.45 -11.52 -9.61
C VAL A 64 8.32 -12.19 -10.37
N ILE A 65 8.04 -11.71 -11.58
CA ILE A 65 6.85 -12.14 -12.33
C ILE A 65 6.95 -13.61 -12.74
N SER A 66 8.15 -14.08 -13.10
CA SER A 66 8.41 -15.48 -13.44
C SER A 66 7.94 -16.48 -12.36
N LYS A 67 7.92 -16.08 -11.08
CA LYS A 67 7.42 -16.92 -9.97
C LYS A 67 5.91 -17.11 -9.99
N TYR A 68 5.17 -16.18 -10.58
CA TYR A 68 3.70 -16.16 -10.58
C TYR A 68 3.11 -16.70 -11.88
N GLU A 69 3.95 -16.98 -12.88
CA GLU A 69 3.55 -17.58 -14.15
C GLU A 69 2.84 -18.92 -13.92
N GLY A 70 1.68 -19.10 -14.55
CA GLY A 70 0.85 -20.30 -14.37
C GLY A 70 0.00 -20.32 -13.09
N HIS A 71 0.24 -19.41 -12.13
CA HIS A 71 -0.55 -19.30 -10.90
C HIS A 71 -1.66 -18.24 -11.01
N VAL A 72 -1.35 -17.07 -11.60
CA VAL A 72 -2.30 -15.95 -11.73
C VAL A 72 -1.93 -15.06 -12.92
N PRO A 73 -2.91 -14.45 -13.63
CA PRO A 73 -2.62 -13.39 -14.60
C PRO A 73 -1.90 -12.22 -13.94
N VAL A 74 -0.79 -11.79 -14.55
CA VAL A 74 -0.01 -10.64 -14.10
C VAL A 74 0.07 -9.60 -15.21
N GLU A 75 -0.21 -8.34 -14.88
CA GLU A 75 0.01 -7.20 -15.75
C GLU A 75 0.99 -6.20 -15.11
N VAL A 76 1.69 -5.44 -15.95
CA VAL A 76 2.67 -4.45 -15.53
C VAL A 76 2.33 -3.11 -16.16
N VAL A 77 2.23 -2.08 -15.33
CA VAL A 77 2.09 -0.68 -15.74
C VAL A 77 3.26 0.13 -15.21
N PHE A 78 3.48 1.31 -15.78
CA PHE A 78 4.69 2.09 -15.55
C PHE A 78 4.38 3.46 -14.99
N GLN A 79 5.02 3.81 -13.88
CA GLN A 79 5.02 5.14 -13.33
C GLN A 79 6.19 5.94 -13.92
N ASP A 80 5.87 6.87 -14.82
CA ASP A 80 6.82 7.81 -15.41
C ASP A 80 6.47 9.25 -15.01
N ILE A 81 7.47 10.08 -14.69
CA ILE A 81 7.25 11.50 -14.33
C ILE A 81 6.65 12.32 -15.48
N ASN A 82 6.78 11.83 -16.71
CA ASN A 82 6.24 12.46 -17.92
C ASN A 82 4.83 11.98 -18.25
N ASN A 83 4.29 10.98 -17.54
CA ASN A 83 2.92 10.50 -17.76
C ASN A 83 1.90 11.44 -17.09
N LEU A 84 1.72 12.62 -17.68
CA LEU A 84 0.84 13.67 -17.18
C LEU A 84 -0.39 13.83 -18.09
N PRO A 85 -1.58 14.15 -17.52
CA PRO A 85 -2.75 14.45 -18.33
C PRO A 85 -2.60 15.79 -19.08
N GLY A 86 -3.19 15.90 -20.26
CA GLY A 86 -3.22 17.14 -21.05
C GLY A 86 -1.84 17.57 -21.57
N ASP A 87 -1.59 18.88 -21.57
CA ASP A 87 -0.35 19.49 -22.07
C ASP A 87 0.68 19.79 -20.96
N TYR A 88 0.45 19.31 -19.73
CA TYR A 88 1.37 19.52 -18.62
C TYR A 88 2.73 18.88 -18.91
N LYS A 89 3.79 19.60 -18.56
CA LYS A 89 5.16 19.08 -18.57
C LYS A 89 5.75 19.22 -17.16
N PRO A 90 6.45 18.21 -16.66
CA PRO A 90 7.17 18.34 -15.40
C PRO A 90 8.26 19.41 -15.54
N ASN A 91 8.62 20.04 -14.43
CA ASN A 91 9.88 20.78 -14.36
C ASN A 91 11.04 19.88 -14.87
N PRO A 92 11.90 20.34 -15.81
CA PRO A 92 12.99 19.53 -16.35
C PRO A 92 13.98 18.99 -15.32
N GLU A 93 14.10 19.64 -14.16
CA GLU A 93 14.97 19.21 -13.05
C GLU A 93 14.30 18.19 -12.12
N ARG A 94 13.00 17.91 -12.31
CA ARG A 94 12.28 16.95 -11.50
C ARG A 94 12.77 15.54 -11.80
N SER A 95 13.26 14.88 -10.76
CA SER A 95 13.59 13.44 -10.76
C SER A 95 12.73 12.64 -9.79
N LYS A 96 12.04 13.31 -8.86
CA LYS A 96 11.20 12.66 -7.85
C LYS A 96 9.88 12.18 -8.47
N PRO A 97 9.45 10.93 -8.25
CA PRO A 97 8.13 10.45 -8.66
C PRO A 97 7.00 11.35 -8.12
N TRP A 98 5.86 11.38 -8.82
CA TRP A 98 4.73 12.23 -8.45
C TRP A 98 3.96 11.78 -7.21
N GLY A 99 4.25 10.62 -6.63
CA GLY A 99 3.61 10.12 -5.41
C GLY A 99 2.77 8.86 -5.61
N THR A 100 2.17 8.36 -4.53
CA THR A 100 1.49 7.06 -4.51
C THR A 100 0.19 7.07 -5.31
N ASN A 101 -0.59 8.16 -5.30
CA ASN A 101 -1.84 8.18 -6.06
C ASN A 101 -1.59 8.36 -7.57
N HIS A 102 -0.48 8.99 -7.95
CA HIS A 102 -0.04 8.97 -9.34
C HIS A 102 0.33 7.54 -9.79
N ALA A 103 0.96 6.73 -8.93
CA ALA A 103 1.23 5.32 -9.24
C ALA A 103 -0.08 4.54 -9.43
N VAL A 104 -1.11 4.82 -8.61
CA VAL A 104 -2.45 4.23 -8.79
C VAL A 104 -3.06 4.62 -10.13
N LEU A 105 -2.94 5.88 -10.59
CA LEU A 105 -3.47 6.30 -11.89
C LEU A 105 -2.96 5.46 -13.07
N MET A 106 -1.75 4.90 -12.98
CA MET A 106 -1.17 4.05 -14.04
C MET A 106 -1.97 2.76 -14.26
N GLY A 107 -2.78 2.34 -13.29
CA GLY A 107 -3.65 1.16 -13.40
C GLY A 107 -4.97 1.42 -14.13
N LYS A 108 -5.32 2.68 -14.44
CA LYS A 108 -6.65 3.07 -14.96
C LYS A 108 -7.09 2.26 -16.18
N ASP A 109 -6.17 2.00 -17.10
CA ASP A 109 -6.50 1.34 -18.37
C ASP A 109 -6.57 -0.18 -18.28
N VAL A 110 -5.95 -0.78 -17.26
CA VAL A 110 -5.85 -2.24 -17.11
C VAL A 110 -6.74 -2.81 -15.99
N ILE A 111 -7.19 -1.97 -15.05
CA ILE A 111 -8.08 -2.36 -13.94
C ILE A 111 -9.50 -1.88 -14.23
N LYS A 112 -10.43 -2.81 -14.41
CA LYS A 112 -11.85 -2.53 -14.79
C LYS A 112 -12.86 -3.10 -13.78
N GLU A 113 -12.37 -3.66 -12.69
CA GLU A 113 -13.12 -4.31 -11.63
C GLU A 113 -12.71 -3.74 -10.26
N PRO A 114 -13.45 -4.02 -9.16
CA PRO A 114 -13.01 -3.66 -7.82
C PRO A 114 -11.60 -4.20 -7.54
N PHE A 115 -10.76 -3.37 -6.92
CA PHE A 115 -9.35 -3.68 -6.74
C PHE A 115 -8.80 -3.24 -5.39
N ALA A 116 -7.81 -3.98 -4.92
CA ALA A 116 -7.02 -3.63 -3.75
C ALA A 116 -5.77 -2.85 -4.18
N VAL A 117 -5.32 -1.91 -3.35
CA VAL A 117 -4.01 -1.25 -3.48
C VAL A 117 -3.20 -1.57 -2.24
N ILE A 118 -1.96 -2.07 -2.43
CA ILE A 118 -1.01 -2.35 -1.34
C ILE A 118 0.41 -1.90 -1.66
N ASN A 119 1.25 -1.75 -0.64
CA ASN A 119 2.69 -1.60 -0.82
C ASN A 119 3.35 -2.93 -1.21
N ALA A 120 4.52 -2.85 -1.84
CA ALA A 120 5.31 -3.99 -2.28
C ALA A 120 6.15 -4.65 -1.16
N ASP A 121 6.47 -3.90 -0.11
CA ASP A 121 7.46 -4.23 0.92
C ASP A 121 6.87 -4.41 2.33
N ASP A 122 5.55 -4.54 2.42
CA ASP A 122 4.80 -4.67 3.67
C ASP A 122 4.09 -6.03 3.78
N TYR A 123 4.20 -6.69 4.93
CA TYR A 123 3.41 -7.88 5.23
C TYR A 123 2.09 -7.48 5.90
N TYR A 124 0.97 -7.85 5.28
CA TYR A 124 -0.37 -7.50 5.73
C TYR A 124 -1.13 -8.62 6.45
N GLY A 125 -0.71 -9.88 6.24
CA GLY A 125 -1.35 -11.07 6.78
C GLY A 125 -2.64 -11.52 6.08
N ALA A 126 -2.83 -12.84 6.10
CA ALA A 126 -3.91 -13.55 5.43
C ALA A 126 -5.33 -13.01 5.68
N ASP A 127 -5.65 -12.70 6.94
CA ASP A 127 -6.98 -12.21 7.30
C ASP A 127 -7.27 -10.85 6.66
N SER A 128 -6.26 -9.99 6.52
CA SER A 128 -6.39 -8.69 5.86
C SER A 128 -6.79 -8.86 4.40
N PHE A 129 -6.15 -9.79 3.68
CA PHE A 129 -6.51 -10.09 2.28
C PHE A 129 -7.89 -10.72 2.16
N ARG A 130 -8.27 -11.61 3.09
CA ARG A 130 -9.60 -12.23 3.11
C ARG A 130 -10.69 -11.16 3.30
N ILE A 131 -10.56 -10.33 4.32
CA ILE A 131 -11.51 -9.25 4.64
C ILE A 131 -11.62 -8.27 3.47
N LEU A 132 -10.48 -7.86 2.89
CA LEU A 132 -10.47 -6.96 1.74
C LEU A 132 -11.12 -7.60 0.51
N GLY A 133 -10.79 -8.86 0.21
CA GLY A 133 -11.38 -9.61 -0.89
C GLY A 133 -12.89 -9.79 -0.75
N ASP A 134 -13.38 -10.08 0.46
CA ASP A 134 -14.81 -10.17 0.78
C ASP A 134 -15.53 -8.85 0.50
N PHE A 135 -14.96 -7.72 0.96
CA PHE A 135 -15.52 -6.40 0.71
C PHE A 135 -15.55 -6.07 -0.79
N LEU A 136 -14.44 -6.25 -1.50
CA LEU A 136 -14.33 -5.92 -2.92
C LEU A 136 -15.33 -6.70 -3.77
N ARG A 137 -15.59 -7.97 -3.44
CA ARG A 137 -16.64 -8.76 -4.10
C ARG A 137 -18.04 -8.20 -3.84
N SER A 138 -18.30 -7.68 -2.65
CA SER A 138 -19.60 -7.12 -2.26
C SER A 138 -19.96 -5.79 -2.94
N VAL A 139 -18.98 -5.13 -3.57
CA VAL A 139 -19.12 -3.84 -4.25
C VAL A 139 -18.98 -3.93 -5.76
N GLU A 140 -19.04 -5.12 -6.36
CA GLU A 140 -19.09 -5.25 -7.82
C GLU A 140 -20.23 -4.42 -8.42
N GLY A 141 -19.91 -3.67 -9.47
CA GLY A 141 -20.87 -2.82 -10.18
C GLY A 141 -21.33 -1.58 -9.40
N LYS A 142 -20.85 -1.38 -8.16
CA LYS A 142 -21.09 -0.16 -7.38
C LYS A 142 -20.05 0.89 -7.72
N LYS A 143 -20.37 2.13 -7.35
CA LYS A 143 -19.49 3.29 -7.41
C LYS A 143 -19.41 3.94 -6.04
N ASN A 144 -18.33 4.66 -5.76
CA ASN A 144 -18.14 5.44 -4.54
C ASN A 144 -18.21 4.61 -3.23
N CYS A 145 -18.02 3.29 -3.32
CA CYS A 145 -18.06 2.36 -2.18
C CYS A 145 -16.67 1.77 -1.97
N TYR A 146 -15.90 2.34 -1.06
CA TYR A 146 -14.50 2.00 -0.84
C TYR A 146 -14.29 1.42 0.56
N CYS A 147 -13.11 0.86 0.79
CA CYS A 147 -12.66 0.49 2.13
C CYS A 147 -11.17 0.69 2.31
N MET A 148 -10.73 0.57 3.56
CA MET A 148 -9.35 0.28 3.91
C MET A 148 -9.29 -0.80 4.98
N ILE A 149 -8.17 -1.50 5.05
CA ILE A 149 -7.87 -2.33 6.21
C ILE A 149 -7.24 -1.46 7.30
N GLY A 150 -7.97 -1.31 8.40
CA GLY A 150 -7.50 -0.62 9.59
C GLY A 150 -6.72 -1.55 10.49
N PHE A 151 -5.42 -1.28 10.65
CA PHE A 151 -4.58 -1.98 11.61
C PHE A 151 -4.64 -1.27 12.95
N ASN A 152 -4.56 -2.03 14.04
CA ASN A 152 -4.35 -1.42 15.34
C ASN A 152 -2.90 -0.92 15.44
N VAL A 153 -2.68 0.33 15.84
CA VAL A 153 -1.35 0.97 15.84
C VAL A 153 -0.28 0.14 16.58
N GLU A 154 -0.63 -0.51 17.69
CA GLU A 154 0.29 -1.37 18.46
C GLU A 154 0.82 -2.55 17.66
N ASN A 155 0.05 -3.04 16.69
CA ASN A 155 0.42 -4.14 15.81
C ASN A 155 1.27 -3.67 14.61
N THR A 156 1.74 -2.42 14.62
CA THR A 156 2.48 -1.82 13.50
C THR A 156 3.81 -1.19 13.92
N LEU A 157 4.21 -1.24 15.20
CA LEU A 157 5.41 -0.52 15.65
C LEU A 157 6.72 -1.26 15.30
N SER A 158 7.82 -0.53 15.27
CA SER A 158 9.19 -1.08 15.26
C SER A 158 9.83 -0.90 16.64
N GLU A 159 10.69 -1.85 17.03
CA GLU A 159 11.54 -1.72 18.23
C GLU A 159 12.78 -0.86 17.98
N ASN A 160 13.07 -0.53 16.71
CA ASN A 160 14.30 0.15 16.28
C ASN A 160 14.13 1.65 16.05
N GLY A 161 12.93 2.21 16.26
CA GLY A 161 12.68 3.66 16.19
C GLY A 161 11.25 4.03 15.81
N GLY A 162 11.02 5.34 15.71
CA GLY A 162 9.71 5.92 15.40
C GLY A 162 9.24 5.65 13.97
N VAL A 163 7.99 5.23 13.83
CA VAL A 163 7.37 4.88 12.54
C VAL A 163 6.43 5.98 12.03
N SER A 164 6.03 5.90 10.75
CA SER A 164 5.06 6.81 10.13
C SER A 164 3.75 6.10 9.80
N ARG A 165 2.60 6.61 10.24
CA ARG A 165 1.29 5.94 10.09
C ARG A 165 0.22 6.96 9.75
N GLY A 166 -0.73 6.59 8.90
CA GLY A 166 -1.95 7.38 8.69
C GLY A 166 -2.95 7.13 9.83
N LEU A 167 -2.97 7.98 10.85
CA LEU A 167 -3.97 7.92 11.93
C LEU A 167 -5.36 8.13 11.34
N CYS A 168 -6.28 7.20 11.60
CA CYS A 168 -7.63 7.24 11.05
C CYS A 168 -8.63 7.78 12.07
N GLU A 169 -9.41 8.77 11.69
CA GLU A 169 -10.64 9.14 12.41
C GLU A 169 -11.82 8.32 11.84
N VAL A 170 -12.59 7.68 12.72
CA VAL A 170 -13.64 6.72 12.32
C VAL A 170 -14.96 7.07 12.98
N SER A 171 -16.03 7.12 12.19
CA SER A 171 -17.40 7.35 12.66
C SER A 171 -17.96 6.13 13.42
N PRO A 172 -19.03 6.30 14.21
CA PRO A 172 -19.71 5.18 14.88
C PRO A 172 -20.19 4.07 13.93
N GLU A 173 -20.47 4.40 12.66
CA GLU A 173 -20.90 3.48 11.60
C GLU A 173 -19.73 2.74 10.92
N GLY A 174 -18.49 2.97 11.39
CA GLY A 174 -17.27 2.36 10.87
C GLY A 174 -16.80 2.98 9.55
N ASN A 175 -17.17 4.22 9.27
CA ASN A 175 -16.69 4.96 8.09
C ASN A 175 -15.48 5.82 8.46
N LEU A 176 -14.51 5.92 7.55
CA LEU A 176 -13.41 6.87 7.67
C LEU A 176 -13.96 8.30 7.53
N THR A 177 -13.63 9.17 8.48
CA THR A 177 -13.95 10.60 8.42
C THR A 177 -12.73 11.47 8.14
N GLY A 178 -11.53 10.91 8.31
CA GLY A 178 -10.27 11.54 8.00
C GLY A 178 -9.10 10.58 8.19
N VAL A 179 -7.99 10.85 7.51
CA VAL A 179 -6.71 10.19 7.75
C VAL A 179 -5.58 11.22 7.79
N THR A 180 -4.83 11.23 8.88
CA THR A 180 -3.71 12.17 9.09
C THR A 180 -2.40 11.40 9.12
N GLU A 181 -1.44 11.76 8.26
CA GLU A 181 -0.10 11.18 8.31
C GLU A 181 0.64 11.66 9.57
N CYS A 182 1.04 10.73 10.41
CA CYS A 182 1.74 10.98 11.66
C CYS A 182 3.12 10.33 11.63
N HIS A 183 4.17 11.10 11.87
CA HIS A 183 5.56 10.62 11.91
C HIS A 183 6.07 10.49 13.34
N GLY A 184 7.08 9.64 13.55
CA GLY A 184 7.79 9.53 14.83
C GLY A 184 6.98 8.84 15.92
N ILE A 185 6.10 7.90 15.56
CA ILE A 185 5.29 7.15 16.52
C ILE A 185 6.14 6.02 17.11
N GLU A 186 6.24 5.94 18.42
CA GLU A 186 7.02 4.92 19.11
C GLU A 186 6.39 4.47 20.43
N ARG A 187 6.82 3.31 20.92
CA ARG A 187 6.46 2.83 22.26
C ARG A 187 7.60 3.18 23.22
N LYS A 188 7.31 4.00 24.22
CA LYS A 188 8.26 4.43 25.25
C LYS A 188 7.66 4.24 26.64
N ASP A 189 8.39 3.56 27.51
CA ASP A 189 7.96 3.23 28.89
C ASP A 189 6.55 2.60 28.96
N GLY A 190 6.24 1.74 27.98
CA GLY A 190 4.97 1.04 27.87
C GLY A 190 3.83 1.84 27.22
N LYS A 191 4.00 3.13 26.96
CA LYS A 191 2.99 4.02 26.37
C LYS A 191 3.29 4.34 24.91
N LEU A 192 2.24 4.62 24.15
CA LEU A 192 2.37 5.18 22.80
C LEU A 192 2.58 6.69 22.83
N ILE A 193 3.63 7.13 22.15
CA ILE A 193 3.94 8.54 21.95
C ILE A 193 4.19 8.84 20.48
N GLN A 194 4.14 10.12 20.14
CA GLN A 194 4.60 10.67 18.89
C GLN A 194 5.66 11.74 19.18
N VAL A 195 6.75 11.73 18.41
CA VAL A 195 7.78 12.77 18.48
C VAL A 195 7.54 13.82 17.40
N VAL A 196 7.11 15.01 17.81
CA VAL A 196 6.83 16.17 16.93
C VAL A 196 7.77 17.31 17.29
N ASP A 197 8.60 17.75 16.35
CA ASP A 197 9.60 18.81 16.55
C ASP A 197 10.49 18.59 17.80
N GLY A 198 10.87 17.33 18.05
CA GLY A 198 11.67 16.91 19.19
C GLY A 198 10.93 16.87 20.53
N LYS A 199 9.61 17.07 20.54
CA LYS A 199 8.76 16.97 21.74
C LYS A 199 7.92 15.71 21.68
N GLU A 200 7.81 15.04 22.82
CA GLU A 200 6.95 13.87 22.99
C GLU A 200 5.51 14.31 23.29
N VAL A 201 4.58 13.81 22.50
CA VAL A 201 3.13 13.95 22.73
C VAL A 201 2.50 12.57 22.84
N SER A 202 1.42 12.46 23.62
CA SER A 202 0.68 11.20 23.72
C SER A 202 0.07 10.83 22.38
N PHE A 203 0.16 9.56 22.01
CA PHE A 203 -0.52 9.01 20.84
C PHE A 203 -1.64 8.05 21.28
N PRO A 204 -2.82 8.05 20.64
CA PRO A 204 -3.94 7.23 21.08
C PRO A 204 -3.65 5.73 20.97
N GLU A 205 -3.88 5.00 22.07
CA GLU A 205 -3.86 3.53 22.09
C GLU A 205 -5.13 2.94 21.47
N GLY A 206 -5.01 1.77 20.84
CA GLY A 206 -6.11 1.12 20.12
C GLY A 206 -6.52 1.83 18.82
N ALA A 207 -5.79 2.88 18.43
CA ALA A 207 -6.18 3.70 17.29
C ALA A 207 -6.01 2.94 15.96
N PRO A 208 -7.03 2.99 15.07
CA PRO A 208 -6.88 2.46 13.73
C PRO A 208 -5.92 3.31 12.92
N VAL A 209 -5.00 2.66 12.23
CA VAL A 209 -4.04 3.29 11.32
C VAL A 209 -4.10 2.66 9.93
N SER A 210 -3.85 3.49 8.92
CA SER A 210 -3.65 3.05 7.55
C SER A 210 -2.22 2.59 7.34
N MET A 211 -2.10 1.37 6.82
CA MET A 211 -0.85 0.78 6.31
C MET A 211 -0.81 0.76 4.78
N ASN A 212 -1.57 1.68 4.15
CA ASN A 212 -1.73 1.78 2.70
C ASN A 212 -2.33 0.53 2.02
N MET A 213 -3.25 -0.16 2.73
CA MET A 213 -4.04 -1.28 2.19
C MET A 213 -5.48 -0.84 1.94
N TRP A 214 -5.77 -0.45 0.70
CA TRP A 214 -7.04 0.16 0.29
C TRP A 214 -7.83 -0.77 -0.62
N GLY A 215 -9.15 -0.57 -0.69
CA GLY A 215 -10.05 -1.22 -1.63
C GLY A 215 -10.92 -0.20 -2.34
N PHE A 216 -10.87 -0.18 -3.67
CA PHE A 216 -11.55 0.80 -4.51
C PHE A 216 -12.40 0.14 -5.60
N THR A 217 -13.38 0.88 -6.12
CA THR A 217 -14.04 0.59 -7.40
C THR A 217 -13.45 1.50 -8.50
N PRO A 218 -13.54 1.13 -9.80
CA PRO A 218 -12.82 1.82 -10.88
C PRO A 218 -13.10 3.33 -11.02
N ASP A 219 -14.24 3.82 -10.55
CA ASP A 219 -14.54 5.26 -10.49
C ASP A 219 -13.54 6.07 -9.64
N TYR A 220 -12.77 5.43 -8.75
CA TYR A 220 -11.67 6.08 -8.04
C TYR A 220 -10.61 6.66 -9.00
N PHE A 221 -10.40 6.03 -10.16
CA PHE A 221 -9.47 6.56 -11.17
C PHE A 221 -9.97 7.88 -11.75
N ASP A 222 -11.28 8.06 -11.93
CA ASP A 222 -11.82 9.30 -12.48
C ASP A 222 -11.67 10.45 -11.49
N TYR A 223 -11.98 10.22 -10.22
CA TYR A 223 -11.70 11.19 -9.16
C TYR A 223 -10.21 11.49 -9.03
N SER A 224 -9.36 10.47 -9.12
CA SER A 224 -7.92 10.66 -9.03
C SER A 224 -7.36 11.48 -10.19
N VAL A 225 -7.92 11.37 -11.40
CA VAL A 225 -7.54 12.24 -12.53
C VAL A 225 -7.93 13.68 -12.26
N GLU A 226 -9.16 13.93 -11.77
CA GLU A 226 -9.61 15.27 -11.40
C GLU A 226 -8.73 15.90 -10.31
N SER A 227 -8.46 15.17 -9.21
CA SER A 227 -7.58 15.66 -8.14
C SER A 227 -6.14 15.84 -8.63
N PHE A 228 -5.64 15.01 -9.55
CA PHE A 228 -4.29 15.16 -10.07
C PHE A 228 -4.13 16.41 -10.93
N LEU A 229 -5.14 16.76 -11.74
CA LEU A 229 -5.15 18.02 -12.49
C LEU A 229 -5.06 19.23 -11.55
N HIS A 230 -5.88 19.26 -10.48
CA HIS A 230 -5.82 20.33 -9.46
C HIS A 230 -4.48 20.36 -8.71
N PHE A 231 -3.88 19.19 -8.47
CA PHE A 231 -2.56 19.09 -7.88
C PHE A 231 -1.49 19.70 -8.81
N LEU A 232 -1.52 19.39 -10.11
CA LEU A 232 -0.57 19.91 -11.09
C LEU A 232 -0.69 21.43 -11.29
N GLU A 233 -1.91 21.98 -11.32
CA GLU A 233 -2.13 23.42 -11.40
C GLU A 233 -1.33 24.20 -10.33
N LYS A 234 -1.21 23.62 -9.14
CA LYS A 234 -0.52 24.24 -8.01
C LYS A 234 0.96 23.84 -7.88
N ASN A 235 1.33 22.65 -8.34
CA ASN A 235 2.60 22.01 -7.97
C ASN A 235 3.43 21.45 -9.15
N HIS A 236 3.04 21.65 -10.41
CA HIS A 236 3.75 21.04 -11.55
C HIS A 236 5.22 21.49 -11.66
N ASP A 237 5.54 22.70 -11.21
CA ASP A 237 6.91 23.23 -11.19
C ASP A 237 7.71 22.84 -9.92
N GLU A 238 7.04 22.33 -8.89
CA GLU A 238 7.67 21.98 -7.60
C GLU A 238 8.40 20.64 -7.67
N LEU A 239 9.70 20.64 -7.38
CA LEU A 239 10.57 19.47 -7.56
C LEU A 239 10.26 18.30 -6.62
N LYS A 240 9.66 18.60 -5.46
CA LYS A 240 9.49 17.63 -4.35
C LYS A 240 8.05 17.34 -3.98
N ALA A 241 7.08 18.07 -4.56
CA ALA A 241 5.67 17.88 -4.27
C ALA A 241 5.23 16.45 -4.66
N GLU A 242 4.38 15.84 -3.84
CA GLU A 242 3.89 14.48 -4.02
C GLU A 242 2.36 14.43 -3.86
N PHE A 243 1.74 13.57 -4.66
CA PHE A 243 0.31 13.32 -4.76
C PHE A 243 0.01 11.95 -4.14
N TYR A 244 -0.55 11.97 -2.93
CA TYR A 244 -0.74 10.77 -2.11
C TYR A 244 -2.18 10.28 -2.08
N ILE A 245 -2.36 8.96 -1.89
CA ILE A 245 -3.68 8.31 -1.76
C ILE A 245 -4.49 8.90 -0.59
N PRO A 246 -3.92 9.05 0.64
CA PRO A 246 -4.66 9.59 1.78
C PRO A 246 -5.20 11.01 1.52
N THR A 247 -4.43 11.85 0.82
CA THR A 247 -4.85 13.22 0.48
C THR A 247 -6.11 13.21 -0.38
N VAL A 248 -6.13 12.41 -1.46
CA VAL A 248 -7.31 12.31 -2.34
C VAL A 248 -8.49 11.68 -1.62
N VAL A 249 -8.25 10.66 -0.80
CA VAL A 249 -9.30 10.04 0.00
C VAL A 249 -9.96 11.07 0.93
N ASN A 250 -9.17 11.87 1.66
CA ASN A 250 -9.70 12.94 2.52
C ASN A 250 -10.51 13.96 1.71
N GLU A 251 -9.99 14.45 0.58
CA GLU A 251 -10.70 15.39 -0.30
C GLU A 251 -12.08 14.86 -0.70
N LEU A 252 -12.17 13.57 -1.05
CA LEU A 252 -13.42 12.95 -1.47
C LEU A 252 -14.40 12.73 -0.31
N ILE A 253 -13.91 12.41 0.88
CA ILE A 253 -14.72 12.28 2.10
C ILE A 253 -15.27 13.64 2.52
N GLU A 254 -14.43 14.67 2.58
CA GLU A 254 -14.82 16.04 2.93
C GLU A 254 -15.84 16.62 1.94
N ALA A 255 -15.72 16.29 0.66
CA ALA A 255 -16.67 16.66 -0.37
C ALA A 255 -17.98 15.84 -0.35
N GLY A 256 -18.11 14.83 0.53
CA GLY A 256 -19.26 13.94 0.59
C GLY A 256 -19.46 13.09 -0.66
N LYS A 257 -18.39 12.86 -1.45
CA LYS A 257 -18.47 12.12 -2.72
C LYS A 257 -18.45 10.61 -2.53
N ILE A 258 -17.86 10.11 -1.44
CA ILE A 258 -17.59 8.68 -1.22
C ILE A 258 -17.96 8.22 0.18
N ASP A 259 -18.29 6.93 0.30
CA ASP A 259 -18.31 6.20 1.56
C ASP A 259 -17.07 5.29 1.62
N LEU A 260 -16.29 5.38 2.69
CA LEU A 260 -15.11 4.54 2.89
C LEU A 260 -15.17 3.80 4.22
N LYS A 261 -15.30 2.48 4.18
CA LYS A 261 -15.33 1.62 5.38
C LYS A 261 -13.94 1.36 5.93
N VAL A 262 -13.75 1.52 7.24
CA VAL A 262 -12.55 1.05 7.93
C VAL A 262 -12.81 -0.35 8.46
N LEU A 263 -12.18 -1.34 7.82
CA LEU A 263 -12.36 -2.76 8.15
C LEU A 263 -11.24 -3.19 9.10
N PRO A 264 -11.53 -3.54 10.36
CA PRO A 264 -10.50 -3.94 11.31
C PRO A 264 -9.93 -5.31 10.94
N THR A 265 -8.61 -5.50 11.09
CA THR A 265 -7.95 -6.79 10.92
C THR A 265 -7.32 -7.27 12.23
N PRO A 266 -7.37 -8.58 12.54
CA PRO A 266 -6.60 -9.16 13.63
C PRO A 266 -5.11 -9.33 13.26
N SER A 267 -4.76 -9.16 11.99
CA SER A 267 -3.40 -9.39 11.50
C SER A 267 -2.42 -8.39 12.11
N LYS A 268 -1.19 -8.87 12.31
CA LYS A 268 -0.06 -8.00 12.64
C LYS A 268 0.66 -7.61 11.37
N TRP A 269 0.83 -6.30 11.19
CA TRP A 269 1.67 -5.78 10.13
C TRP A 269 3.12 -5.89 10.56
N PHE A 270 3.99 -6.26 9.63
CA PHE A 270 5.44 -6.09 9.82
C PHE A 270 6.12 -5.87 8.48
N GLY A 271 7.31 -5.31 8.54
CA GLY A 271 8.13 -5.01 7.37
C GLY A 271 9.53 -4.61 7.82
N VAL A 272 10.39 -4.30 6.87
CA VAL A 272 11.75 -3.83 7.17
C VAL A 272 11.74 -2.30 7.08
N THR A 273 11.43 -1.63 8.19
CA THR A 273 11.45 -0.15 8.25
C THR A 273 12.90 0.34 8.38
N TYR A 274 13.65 -0.32 9.26
CA TYR A 274 15.08 -0.16 9.47
C TYR A 274 15.82 -1.42 9.06
N ALA A 275 17.08 -1.29 8.61
CA ALA A 275 17.91 -2.47 8.32
C ALA A 275 18.04 -3.43 9.51
N ALA A 276 17.96 -2.90 10.73
CA ALA A 276 17.96 -3.66 11.98
C ALA A 276 16.68 -4.50 12.22
N ASP A 277 15.57 -4.23 11.52
CA ASP A 277 14.33 -5.02 11.63
C ASP A 277 14.46 -6.39 10.95
N ARG A 278 15.37 -6.53 9.97
CA ARG A 278 15.46 -7.72 9.10
C ARG A 278 15.53 -9.05 9.86
N PRO A 279 16.37 -9.24 10.91
CA PRO A 279 16.43 -10.51 11.62
C PRO A 279 15.09 -10.87 12.29
N ALA A 280 14.39 -9.87 12.83
CA ALA A 280 13.07 -10.07 13.42
C ALA A 280 12.04 -10.43 12.34
N THR A 281 12.07 -9.77 11.18
CA THR A 281 11.21 -10.10 10.03
C THR A 281 11.39 -11.54 9.56
N VAL A 282 12.64 -12.01 9.40
CA VAL A 282 12.93 -13.40 9.03
C VAL A 282 12.40 -14.38 10.07
N ALA A 283 12.60 -14.09 11.35
CA ALA A 283 12.10 -14.93 12.43
C ALA A 283 10.56 -15.02 12.45
N GLN A 284 9.86 -13.91 12.13
CA GLN A 284 8.40 -13.93 12.01
C GLN A 284 7.92 -14.81 10.85
N PHE A 285 8.58 -14.75 9.68
CA PHE A 285 8.23 -15.64 8.57
C PHE A 285 8.49 -17.11 8.88
N GLN A 286 9.62 -17.43 9.52
CA GLN A 286 9.88 -18.81 9.98
C GLN A 286 8.79 -19.30 10.92
N LYS A 287 8.40 -18.47 11.91
CA LYS A 287 7.34 -18.79 12.85
C LYS A 287 6.00 -19.06 12.15
N LEU A 288 5.62 -18.25 11.17
CA LEU A 288 4.38 -18.45 10.41
C LEU A 288 4.39 -19.76 9.62
N VAL A 289 5.55 -20.21 9.15
CA VAL A 289 5.71 -21.53 8.50
C VAL A 289 5.64 -22.66 9.53
N ASP A 290 6.30 -22.52 10.67
CA ASP A 290 6.28 -23.52 11.76
C ASP A 290 4.87 -23.72 12.34
N GLU A 291 4.08 -22.64 12.41
CA GLU A 291 2.67 -22.66 12.82
C GLU A 291 1.71 -23.20 11.73
N GLY A 292 2.23 -23.51 10.53
CA GLY A 292 1.46 -24.05 9.42
C GLY A 292 0.58 -23.03 8.69
N VAL A 293 0.79 -21.73 8.91
CA VAL A 293 0.07 -20.65 8.21
C VAL A 293 0.46 -20.60 6.73
N TYR A 294 1.72 -20.90 6.43
CA TYR A 294 2.28 -21.01 5.08
C TYR A 294 3.04 -22.33 4.90
N PRO A 295 3.07 -22.88 3.68
CA PRO A 295 4.05 -23.92 3.35
C PRO A 295 5.47 -23.33 3.37
N ALA A 296 6.48 -24.20 3.49
CA ALA A 296 7.88 -23.78 3.46
C ALA A 296 8.31 -23.16 2.11
N LYS A 297 7.61 -23.52 1.02
CA LYS A 297 7.80 -22.97 -0.32
C LYS A 297 6.47 -22.47 -0.88
N LEU A 298 6.38 -21.20 -1.27
CA LEU A 298 5.13 -20.58 -1.76
C LEU A 298 4.82 -20.82 -3.25
N PHE A 299 5.83 -20.67 -4.12
CA PHE A 299 5.75 -20.80 -5.59
C PHE A 299 6.90 -21.68 -6.08
#